data_AF-A0A521MMX9-F1
#
_entry.id   AF-A0A521MMX9-F1
#
_cell.length_a   1.000
_cell.length_b   1.000
_cell.length_c   1.000
_cell.angle_alpha   90.00
_cell.angle_beta   90.00
_cell.angle_gamma   90.00
#
_symmetry.space_group_name_H-M   'P 1'
#
loop_
_entity.id
_entity.type
_entity.pdbx_description
1 polymer ?
#
loop_
_entity_poly.entity_id
_entity_poly.type
_entity_poly.pdbx_seq_one_letter_code
_entity_poly.pdbx_strand_id
1 'polypeptide(L)'
;MAIGSKELAPAELDTFEDSRLLEELRKAKEELFNLRFQSATGQLESHGRLRAVKRDISRIYTIIRERELGIRATPVPVEAPAKATKKTKKATEAPAEAVEETEEAK
;
A
#
# COMPACT_ATOMS: atom_id res chain seq x y z
N MET A 1 21.84 9.15 13.38
CA MET A 1 20.90 8.17 14.00
C MET A 1 19.65 8.12 13.14
N ALA A 2 19.49 7.09 12.30
CA ALA A 2 18.28 6.93 11.51
C ALA A 2 17.16 6.46 12.44
N ILE A 3 16.13 7.28 12.63
CA ILE A 3 14.95 6.91 13.41
C ILE A 3 13.87 6.54 12.40
N GLY A 4 13.48 5.28 12.38
CA GLY A 4 12.62 4.66 11.37
C GLY A 4 13.18 3.30 10.95
N SER A 5 12.37 2.46 10.34
CA SER A 5 12.88 1.24 9.71
C SER A 5 13.79 1.60 8.53
N LYS A 6 14.83 0.80 8.32
CA LYS A 6 15.80 1.02 7.23
C LYS A 6 15.15 0.81 5.87
N GLU A 7 14.20 -0.13 5.82
CA GLU A 7 13.44 -0.53 4.63
C GLU A 7 12.45 0.54 4.13
N LEU A 8 12.05 1.49 4.98
CA LEU A 8 11.16 2.59 4.62
C LEU A 8 11.95 3.92 4.51
N ALA A 9 13.19 3.83 4.03
CA ALA A 9 13.97 4.99 3.65
C ALA A 9 13.39 5.64 2.38
N PRO A 10 13.48 6.97 2.22
CA PRO A 10 12.89 7.66 1.07
C PRO A 10 13.34 7.08 -0.28
N ALA A 11 14.63 6.75 -0.41
CA ALA A 11 15.19 6.19 -1.63
C ALA A 11 14.61 4.80 -1.99
N GLU A 12 14.23 4.01 -0.99
CA GLU A 12 13.65 2.68 -1.19
C GLU A 12 12.16 2.79 -1.53
N LEU A 13 11.44 3.68 -0.83
CA LEU A 13 10.04 3.99 -1.10
C LEU A 13 9.81 4.60 -2.49
N ASP A 14 10.79 5.34 -3.01
CA ASP A 14 10.74 5.88 -4.38
C ASP A 14 10.71 4.77 -5.43
N THR A 15 11.22 3.56 -5.14
CA THR A 15 11.18 2.41 -6.07
C THR A 15 9.85 1.67 -6.09
N PHE A 16 8.97 1.90 -5.10
CA PHE A 16 7.69 1.21 -5.00
C PHE A 16 6.59 1.86 -5.84
N GLU A 17 5.70 1.02 -6.34
CA GLU A 17 4.45 1.42 -6.97
C GLU A 17 3.48 2.03 -5.93
N ASP A 18 2.55 2.86 -6.40
CA ASP A 18 1.57 3.53 -5.53
C ASP A 18 0.69 2.54 -4.74
N SER A 19 0.33 1.41 -5.36
CA SER A 19 -0.42 0.32 -4.73
C SER A 19 0.32 -0.24 -3.51
N ARG A 20 1.61 -0.54 -3.67
CA ARG A 20 2.46 -1.08 -2.61
C ARG A 20 2.69 -0.08 -1.47
N LEU A 21 2.86 1.21 -1.78
CA LEU A 21 2.96 2.26 -0.76
C LEU A 21 1.71 2.31 0.13
N LEU A 22 0.52 2.15 -0.46
CA LEU A 22 -0.74 2.12 0.30
C LEU A 22 -0.85 0.87 1.18
N GLU A 23 -0.38 -0.28 0.73
CA GLU A 23 -0.34 -1.50 1.54
C GLU A 23 0.61 -1.37 2.73
N GLU A 24 1.82 -0.85 2.51
CA GLU A 24 2.79 -0.63 3.58
C GLU A 24 2.29 0.39 4.60
N LEU A 25 1.57 1.42 4.14
CA LEU A 25 0.91 2.39 5.01
C LEU A 25 -0.14 1.73 5.91
N ARG A 26 -0.96 0.81 5.37
CA ARG A 26 -1.96 0.07 6.17
C ARG A 26 -1.28 -0.78 7.24
N LYS A 27 -0.25 -1.55 6.86
CA LYS A 27 0.55 -2.37 7.79
C LYS A 27 1.16 -1.53 8.90
N ALA A 28 1.77 -0.40 8.57
CA ALA A 28 2.38 0.50 9.55
C ALA A 28 1.35 1.12 10.52
N LYS A 29 0.12 1.38 10.07
CA LYS A 29 -0.97 1.87 10.93
C LYS A 29 -1.49 0.82 11.89
N GLU A 30 -1.65 -0.41 11.43
CA GLU A 30 -2.02 -1.55 12.28
C GLU A 30 -0.96 -1.78 13.36
N GLU A 31 0.32 -1.74 12.98
CA GLU A 31 1.42 -1.83 13.94
C GLU A 31 1.37 -0.69 14.96
N LEU A 32 1.14 0.55 14.51
CA LEU A 32 1.00 1.70 15.41
C LEU A 32 -0.17 1.53 16.38
N PHE A 33 -1.30 0.98 15.93
CA PHE A 33 -2.45 0.70 16.78
C PHE A 33 -2.09 -0.33 17.87
N ASN A 34 -1.45 -1.43 17.49
CA ASN A 34 -1.02 -2.47 18.43
C ASN A 34 0.01 -1.92 19.44
N LEU A 35 0.98 -1.13 18.99
CA LEU A 35 1.97 -0.50 19.87
C LEU A 35 1.33 0.51 20.83
N ARG A 36 0.29 1.23 20.41
CA ARG A 36 -0.47 2.14 21.29
C ARG A 36 -1.27 1.36 22.32
N PHE A 37 -1.85 0.23 21.94
CA PHE A 37 -2.55 -0.66 22.86
C PHE A 37 -1.59 -1.22 23.92
N GLN A 38 -0.44 -1.76 23.50
CA GLN A 38 0.61 -2.24 24.39
C GLN A 38 1.19 -1.14 25.28
N SER A 39 1.31 0.09 24.75
CA SER A 39 1.74 1.24 25.54
C SER A 39 0.73 1.63 26.61
N ALA A 40 -0.57 1.44 26.35
CA ALA A 40 -1.63 1.73 27.31
C ALA A 40 -1.71 0.67 28.42
N THR A 41 -1.42 -0.60 28.09
CA THR A 41 -1.34 -1.69 29.09
C THR A 41 -0.03 -1.72 29.87
N GLY A 42 0.95 -0.91 29.48
CA GLY A 42 2.27 -0.84 30.13
C GLY A 42 3.18 -2.04 29.82
N GLN A 43 2.81 -2.89 28.87
CA GLN A 43 3.56 -4.09 28.47
C GLN A 43 4.45 -3.84 27.25
N LEU A 44 4.77 -2.57 26.96
CA LEU A 44 5.55 -2.21 25.78
C LEU A 44 7.04 -2.44 26.02
N GLU A 45 7.62 -3.41 25.31
CA GLU A 45 9.06 -3.73 25.41
C GLU A 45 9.95 -2.65 24.78
N SER A 46 9.49 -2.00 23.69
CA SER A 46 10.29 -1.04 22.92
C SER A 46 9.56 0.29 22.68
N HIS A 47 9.78 1.26 23.58
CA HIS A 47 9.29 2.63 23.41
C HIS A 47 9.85 3.34 22.17
N GLY A 48 11.05 2.95 21.71
CA GLY A 48 11.69 3.49 20.52
C GLY A 48 10.93 3.16 19.23
N ARG A 49 10.29 1.98 19.19
CA ARG A 49 9.53 1.51 18.01
C ARG A 49 8.35 2.43 17.70
N LEU A 50 7.67 2.94 18.71
CA LEU A 50 6.56 3.88 18.57
C LEU A 50 6.95 5.15 17.79
N ARG A 51 8.16 5.68 18.03
CA ARG A 51 8.69 6.85 17.29
C ARG A 51 9.17 6.48 15.89
N ALA A 52 9.68 5.27 15.69
CA ALA A 52 10.08 4.76 14.38
C ALA A 52 8.88 4.62 13.45
N VAL A 53 7.84 3.88 13.87
CA VAL A 53 6.63 3.63 13.07
C VAL A 53 5.91 4.93 12.71
N LYS A 54 5.83 5.91 13.64
CA LYS A 54 5.29 7.25 13.33
C LYS A 54 6.05 7.94 12.20
N ARG A 55 7.38 7.88 12.21
CA ARG A 55 8.21 8.47 11.15
C ARG A 55 8.03 7.75 9.82
N ASP A 56 7.94 6.43 9.85
CA ASP A 56 7.75 5.62 8.65
C ASP A 56 6.41 5.97 7.96
N ILE A 57 5.32 6.10 8.74
CA ILE A 57 4.02 6.59 8.23
C ILE A 57 4.16 8.00 7.62
N SER A 58 4.86 8.91 8.31
CA SER A 58 5.08 10.27 7.78
C SER A 58 5.83 10.26 6.45
N ARG A 59 6.86 9.42 6.30
CA ARG A 59 7.63 9.31 5.04
C ARG A 59 6.78 8.82 3.88
N ILE A 60 5.97 7.79 4.09
CA ILE A 60 5.09 7.27 3.04
C ILE A 60 4.10 8.36 2.60
N TYR A 61 3.50 9.08 3.55
CA TYR A 61 2.61 10.20 3.23
C TYR A 61 3.30 11.33 2.46
N THR A 62 4.53 11.69 2.83
CA THR A 62 5.28 12.73 2.11
C THR A 62 5.51 12.34 0.66
N ILE A 63 5.85 11.07 0.39
CA ILE A 63 6.12 10.60 -0.98
C ILE A 63 4.85 10.57 -1.82
N ILE A 64 3.75 10.05 -1.26
CA ILE A 64 2.45 10.09 -1.93
C ILE A 64 2.10 11.53 -2.28
N ARG A 65 2.27 12.47 -1.35
CA ARG A 65 1.97 13.88 -1.59
C ARG A 65 2.91 14.54 -2.61
N GLU A 66 4.20 14.22 -2.58
CA GLU A 66 5.17 14.72 -3.57
C GLU A 66 4.87 14.17 -4.98
N ARG A 67 4.37 12.93 -5.09
CA ARG A 67 3.89 12.33 -6.35
C ARG A 67 2.64 13.05 -6.87
N GLU A 68 1.67 13.31 -6.00
CA GLU A 68 0.46 14.10 -6.34
C GLU A 68 0.81 15.52 -6.83
N LEU A 69 1.84 16.13 -6.25
CA LEU A 69 2.32 17.47 -6.61
C LEU A 69 3.30 17.46 -7.80
N GLY A 70 3.63 16.29 -8.35
CA GLY A 70 4.58 16.15 -9.47
C GLY A 70 6.03 16.52 -9.14
N ILE A 71 6.39 16.60 -7.84
CA ILE A 71 7.72 16.97 -7.37
C ILE A 71 8.68 15.78 -7.48
N ARG A 72 8.17 14.56 -7.31
CA ARG A 72 8.92 13.32 -7.52
C ARG A 72 8.39 12.53 -8.71
N ALA A 73 9.31 12.05 -9.54
CA ALA A 73 9.00 11.11 -10.59
C ALA A 73 8.56 9.78 -9.97
N THR A 74 7.37 9.32 -10.30
CA THR A 74 7.03 7.91 -10.12
C THR A 74 7.99 7.09 -10.98
N PRO A 75 8.57 5.99 -10.49
CA PRO A 75 9.13 4.99 -11.39
C PRO A 75 7.94 4.44 -12.18
N VAL A 76 7.65 5.06 -13.32
CA VAL A 76 6.84 4.43 -14.34
C VAL A 76 7.60 3.15 -14.71
N PRO A 77 7.01 1.95 -14.56
CA PRO A 77 7.67 0.72 -14.96
C PRO A 77 8.14 0.87 -16.40
N VAL A 78 9.46 0.79 -16.59
CA VAL A 78 10.12 0.93 -17.88
C VAL A 78 9.81 -0.34 -18.68
N GLU A 79 9.11 -0.15 -19.81
CA GLU A 79 8.90 -1.07 -20.96
C GLU A 79 8.01 -2.31 -20.73
N ALA A 80 6.85 -2.42 -21.38
CA ALA A 80 6.78 -2.69 -22.82
C ALA A 80 5.68 -1.90 -23.56
N PRO A 81 6.04 -1.07 -24.56
CA PRO A 81 5.14 -0.62 -25.60
C PRO A 81 5.40 -1.38 -26.91
N ALA A 82 4.50 -2.27 -27.33
CA ALA A 82 4.25 -2.58 -28.75
C ALA A 82 3.16 -3.65 -28.95
N LYS A 83 1.94 -3.20 -29.30
CA LYS A 83 1.15 -3.61 -30.49
C LYS A 83 -0.36 -3.64 -30.20
N ALA A 84 -1.02 -2.58 -30.61
CA ALA A 84 -2.44 -2.63 -30.94
C ALA A 84 -2.64 -3.20 -32.35
N THR A 85 -3.68 -4.04 -32.49
CA THR A 85 -4.44 -4.43 -33.69
C THR A 85 -3.86 -5.51 -34.63
N LYS A 86 -4.47 -6.71 -34.65
CA LYS A 86 -5.60 -7.09 -35.57
C LYS A 86 -6.05 -8.55 -35.32
N LYS A 87 -7.36 -8.71 -35.03
CA LYS A 87 -8.33 -9.75 -35.50
C LYS A 87 -7.79 -11.20 -35.68
N THR A 88 -8.42 -12.28 -35.19
CA THR A 88 -9.84 -12.63 -35.30
C THR A 88 -10.11 -14.00 -34.64
N LYS A 89 -11.37 -14.20 -34.20
CA LYS A 89 -12.12 -15.48 -34.04
C LYS A 89 -11.87 -16.33 -32.78
N LYS A 90 -12.81 -16.23 -31.83
CA LYS A 90 -13.88 -17.23 -31.55
C LYS A 90 -14.42 -16.94 -30.13
N ALA A 91 -15.46 -16.14 -29.94
CA ALA A 91 -16.89 -16.46 -30.13
C ALA A 91 -17.37 -17.65 -29.28
N THR A 92 -17.81 -17.33 -28.04
CA THR A 92 -18.97 -17.83 -27.27
C THR A 92 -18.83 -17.23 -25.85
N GLU A 93 -19.82 -16.74 -25.13
CA GLU A 93 -21.24 -16.48 -25.30
C GLU A 93 -21.61 -15.52 -24.15
N ALA A 94 -22.66 -14.72 -24.32
CA ALA A 94 -23.08 -13.65 -23.40
C ALA A 94 -24.07 -14.18 -22.32
N PRO A 95 -24.91 -13.35 -21.68
CA PRO A 95 -24.72 -12.79 -20.34
C PRO A 95 -25.86 -13.18 -19.37
N ALA A 96 -25.71 -12.92 -18.06
CA ALA A 96 -26.85 -12.68 -17.16
C ALA A 96 -26.38 -12.04 -15.85
N GLU A 97 -26.78 -10.79 -15.64
CA GLU A 97 -26.90 -10.17 -14.33
C GLU A 97 -28.12 -10.74 -13.58
N ALA A 98 -28.12 -10.58 -12.25
CA ALA A 98 -29.28 -10.25 -11.39
C ALA A 98 -29.56 -11.19 -10.19
N VAL A 99 -29.39 -10.59 -8.99
CA VAL A 99 -30.19 -10.60 -7.73
C VAL A 99 -30.28 -11.79 -6.75
N GLU A 100 -30.20 -11.39 -5.47
CA GLU A 100 -30.88 -11.86 -4.23
C GLU A 100 -30.58 -13.27 -3.69
N GLU A 101 -29.93 -13.36 -2.52
CA GLU A 101 -30.56 -13.55 -1.19
C GLU A 101 -31.45 -14.79 -1.10
N THR A 102 -31.02 -15.80 -0.31
CA THR A 102 -31.84 -16.47 0.72
C THR A 102 -31.05 -17.58 1.44
N GLU A 103 -31.08 -17.50 2.78
CA GLU A 103 -31.20 -18.57 3.80
C GLU A 103 -30.26 -19.79 3.74
N GLU A 104 -29.45 -20.03 4.77
CA GLU A 104 -29.82 -20.72 6.04
C GLU A 104 -30.31 -22.17 5.88
N ALA A 105 -29.77 -23.02 6.75
CA ALA A 105 -30.17 -24.39 7.07
C ALA A 105 -29.75 -25.51 6.09
N LYS A 106 -28.70 -26.27 6.45
CA LYS A 106 -28.82 -27.49 7.27
C LYS A 106 -27.45 -28.13 7.54
#